data_AF-A0A292YIE2-F1
#
_entry.id   AF-A0A292YIE2-F1
#
_cell.length_a   1.000
_cell.length_b   1.000
_cell.length_c   1.000
_cell.angle_alpha   90.00
_cell.angle_beta   90.00
_cell.angle_gamma   90.00
#
_symmetry.space_group_name_H-M   'P 1'
#
loop_
_entity.id
_entity.type
_entity.pdbx_description
1 polymer ?
#
loop_
_entity_poly.entity_id
_entity_poly.type
_entity_poly.pdbx_seq_one_letter_code
_entity_poly.pdbx_strand_id
1 'polypeptide(L)'
;MNEQTRRTLRLILITSILSVVTGMLYIPGLPWNVLGSLREGEIALWGLWATGGGIIGIVGAILARRAKQALQKVLFVAALIGMLLFLLAQVLPIAAWFLFSVDPIADGPSENAAVGGLLPMIPHLLIVLSSLLAILSIVRVLASKQSPLRLTRRQTVSALGFLVSVGLIWYGADRYIDATFVKSTYPANGAVNVPLHDTVRVEWDVDARNGMGMSVRYADDPTPIRGVTGASAGGMFFTPDTFLPGKKVSVTARAGRRSYTFSFTTVAAANDRIDLYRAVLQHYFRPPQNSVSPDVIALDTTHFSGWNDMEIQTLAKGTLAYHPEVVTGTQADGFKPAEAMPGRRIEETTDVLFLTMKEEKQSDNRYLVAVEARRGKGILQGNRAASFVIQYNAAYKDGKWVVELTSLPGWSLFSFRGSADLVP
;
A
#
# COMPACT_ATOMS: atom_id res chain seq x y z
N MET A 1 49.00 -2.89 -24.96
CA MET A 1 48.35 -2.49 -23.70
C MET A 1 49.40 -2.49 -22.59
N ASN A 2 49.56 -1.39 -21.84
CA ASN A 2 50.56 -1.34 -20.77
C ASN A 2 50.14 -2.17 -19.54
N GLU A 3 51.08 -2.46 -18.66
CA GLU A 3 50.85 -3.30 -17.48
C GLU A 3 49.80 -2.71 -16.53
N GLN A 4 49.79 -1.39 -16.37
CA GLN A 4 48.79 -0.69 -15.55
C GLN A 4 47.37 -0.96 -16.06
N THR A 5 47.13 -0.85 -17.37
CA THR A 5 45.81 -1.10 -17.98
C THR A 5 45.39 -2.56 -17.80
N ARG A 6 46.32 -3.53 -17.93
CA ARG A 6 46.04 -4.95 -17.66
C ARG A 6 45.59 -5.18 -16.22
N ARG A 7 46.28 -4.56 -15.25
CA ARG A 7 45.93 -4.65 -13.83
C ARG A 7 44.55 -4.05 -13.56
N THR A 8 44.24 -2.88 -14.13
CA THR A 8 42.91 -2.26 -13.99
C THR A 8 41.80 -3.15 -14.55
N LEU A 9 41.99 -3.76 -15.73
CA LEU A 9 41.00 -4.68 -16.31
C LEU A 9 40.82 -5.95 -15.47
N ARG A 10 41.87 -6.44 -14.81
CA ARG A 10 41.76 -7.57 -13.87
C ARG A 10 40.95 -7.17 -12.64
N LEU A 11 41.17 -5.97 -12.08
CA LEU A 11 40.38 -5.46 -10.94
C LEU A 11 38.90 -5.33 -11.31
N ILE A 12 38.58 -4.69 -12.43
CA ILE A 12 37.20 -4.58 -12.95
C ILE A 12 36.56 -5.97 -13.06
N LEU A 13 37.27 -6.94 -13.64
CA LEU A 13 36.77 -8.30 -13.83
C LEU A 13 36.50 -8.98 -12.48
N ILE A 14 37.43 -8.91 -11.53
CA ILE A 14 37.27 -9.50 -10.19
C ILE A 14 36.07 -8.89 -9.46
N THR A 15 35.97 -7.56 -9.43
CA THR A 15 34.83 -6.86 -8.80
C THR A 15 33.51 -7.25 -9.47
N SER A 16 33.49 -7.38 -10.79
CA SER A 16 32.29 -7.77 -11.52
C SER A 16 31.87 -9.21 -11.22
N ILE A 17 32.82 -10.14 -11.10
CA ILE A 17 32.56 -11.53 -10.67
C ILE A 17 32.02 -11.56 -9.24
N LEU A 18 32.63 -10.81 -8.32
CA LEU A 18 32.14 -10.70 -6.94
C LEU A 18 30.69 -10.17 -6.92
N SER A 19 30.40 -9.14 -7.70
CA SER A 19 29.03 -8.60 -7.84
C SER A 19 28.03 -9.65 -8.35
N VAL A 20 28.42 -10.48 -9.32
CA VAL A 20 27.57 -11.59 -9.79
C VAL A 20 27.30 -12.59 -8.68
N VAL A 21 28.36 -13.07 -8.04
CA VAL A 21 28.25 -14.10 -6.98
C VAL A 21 27.40 -13.58 -5.82
N THR A 22 27.66 -12.35 -5.35
CA THR A 22 26.87 -11.73 -4.28
C THR A 22 25.44 -11.46 -4.71
N GLY A 23 25.22 -10.94 -5.93
CA GLY A 23 23.87 -10.66 -6.43
C GLY A 23 23.01 -11.92 -6.52
N MET A 24 23.59 -13.05 -6.95
CA MET A 24 22.89 -14.33 -7.04
C MET A 24 22.43 -14.87 -5.68
N LEU A 25 23.01 -14.44 -4.56
CA LEU A 25 22.53 -14.80 -3.22
C LEU A 25 21.17 -14.18 -2.90
N TYR A 26 20.74 -13.15 -3.63
CA TYR A 26 19.52 -12.39 -3.34
C TYR A 26 18.40 -12.58 -4.37
N ILE A 27 18.58 -13.44 -5.38
CA ILE A 27 17.56 -13.69 -6.40
C ILE A 27 16.62 -14.80 -5.93
N PRO A 28 15.31 -14.52 -5.77
CA PRO A 28 14.33 -15.54 -5.40
C PRO A 28 14.31 -16.69 -6.41
N GLY A 29 14.25 -17.93 -5.90
CA GLY A 29 14.20 -19.14 -6.73
C GLY A 29 15.56 -19.78 -7.02
N LEU A 30 16.67 -19.12 -6.68
CA LEU A 30 17.98 -19.79 -6.66
C LEU A 30 18.14 -20.61 -5.38
N PRO A 31 18.78 -21.80 -5.44
CA PRO A 31 18.88 -22.72 -4.30
C PRO A 31 19.74 -22.18 -3.15
N TRP A 32 20.51 -21.11 -3.38
CA TRP A 32 21.35 -20.42 -2.40
C TRP A 32 20.79 -19.04 -2.01
N ASN A 33 19.49 -18.78 -2.24
CA ASN A 33 18.87 -17.52 -1.82
C ASN A 33 18.95 -17.37 -0.29
N VAL A 34 19.66 -16.36 0.20
CA VAL A 34 19.92 -16.17 1.63
C VAL A 34 18.72 -15.62 2.40
N LEU A 35 17.71 -15.09 1.70
CA LEU A 35 16.50 -14.54 2.31
C LEU A 35 15.42 -15.60 2.59
N GLY A 36 15.63 -16.86 2.19
CA GLY A 36 14.67 -17.93 2.42
C GLY A 36 13.30 -17.65 1.78
N SER A 37 12.25 -17.64 2.59
CA SER A 37 10.86 -17.37 2.19
C SER A 37 10.52 -15.88 2.12
N LEU A 38 11.36 -14.99 2.64
CA LEU A 38 11.15 -13.55 2.59
C LEU A 38 11.24 -13.07 1.13
N ARG A 39 10.14 -12.46 0.66
CA ARG A 39 10.02 -11.89 -0.67
C ARG A 39 9.91 -10.38 -0.59
N GLU A 40 11.01 -9.72 -0.25
CA GLU A 40 11.14 -8.28 -0.44
C GLU A 40 11.52 -8.00 -1.89
N GLY A 41 10.63 -7.34 -2.63
CA GLY A 41 10.85 -7.04 -4.05
C GLY A 41 12.08 -6.17 -4.26
N GLU A 42 12.37 -5.28 -3.31
CA GLU A 42 13.53 -4.41 -3.31
C GLU A 42 14.86 -5.19 -3.26
N ILE A 43 14.98 -6.15 -2.35
CA ILE A 43 16.23 -6.92 -2.21
C ILE A 43 16.42 -7.85 -3.43
N ALA A 44 15.34 -8.46 -3.92
CA ALA A 44 15.38 -9.26 -5.14
C ALA A 44 15.86 -8.43 -6.36
N LEU A 45 15.35 -7.19 -6.47
CA LEU A 45 15.75 -6.26 -7.52
C LEU A 45 17.24 -5.89 -7.40
N TRP A 46 17.76 -5.70 -6.19
CA TRP A 46 19.19 -5.48 -5.96
C TRP A 46 20.04 -6.68 -6.41
N GLY A 47 19.61 -7.90 -6.07
CA GLY A 47 20.26 -9.13 -6.52
C GLY A 47 20.33 -9.21 -8.05
N LEU A 48 19.22 -8.89 -8.72
CA LEU A 48 19.15 -8.84 -10.19
C LEU A 48 20.07 -7.76 -10.78
N TRP A 49 20.09 -6.55 -10.20
CA TRP A 49 20.95 -5.47 -10.68
C TRP A 49 22.45 -5.75 -10.46
N ALA A 50 22.82 -6.30 -9.30
CA ALA A 50 24.20 -6.69 -9.01
C ALA A 50 24.67 -7.82 -9.96
N THR A 51 23.79 -8.79 -10.24
CA THR A 51 24.06 -9.89 -11.18
C THR A 51 24.17 -9.41 -12.62
N GLY A 52 23.16 -8.69 -13.12
CA GLY A 52 23.14 -8.17 -14.48
C GLY A 52 24.26 -7.18 -14.74
N GLY A 53 24.49 -6.24 -13.82
CA GLY A 53 25.60 -5.29 -13.89
C GLY A 53 26.96 -5.99 -13.86
N GLY A 54 27.11 -7.03 -13.03
CA GLY A 54 28.33 -7.83 -12.96
C GLY A 54 28.61 -8.58 -14.28
N ILE A 55 27.61 -9.19 -14.90
CA ILE A 55 27.75 -9.86 -16.21
C ILE A 55 28.18 -8.84 -17.27
N ILE A 56 27.54 -7.67 -17.33
CA ILE A 56 27.91 -6.59 -18.26
C ILE A 56 29.36 -6.14 -18.01
N GLY A 57 29.77 -6.02 -16.74
CA GLY A 57 31.15 -5.67 -16.36
C GLY A 57 32.19 -6.70 -16.81
N ILE A 58 31.88 -8.00 -16.67
CA ILE A 58 32.72 -9.11 -17.15
C ILE A 58 32.90 -9.02 -18.67
N VAL A 59 31.79 -8.93 -19.41
CA VAL A 59 31.81 -8.83 -20.88
C VAL A 59 32.56 -7.57 -21.32
N GLY A 60 32.28 -6.42 -20.69
CA GLY A 60 32.95 -5.16 -20.96
C GLY A 60 34.46 -5.22 -20.74
N ALA A 61 34.92 -5.86 -19.66
CA ALA A 61 36.34 -6.04 -19.37
C ALA A 61 37.03 -6.96 -20.39
N ILE A 62 36.35 -8.02 -20.85
CA ILE A 62 36.85 -8.92 -21.90
C ILE A 62 36.95 -8.18 -23.24
N LEU A 63 35.89 -7.46 -23.64
CA LEU A 63 35.87 -6.67 -24.87
C LEU A 63 36.94 -5.56 -24.85
N ALA A 64 37.14 -4.90 -23.71
CA ALA A 64 38.15 -3.87 -23.56
C ALA A 64 39.58 -4.39 -23.84
N ARG A 65 39.88 -5.67 -23.56
CA ARG A 65 41.19 -6.26 -23.90
C ARG A 65 41.46 -6.32 -25.39
N ARG A 66 40.41 -6.46 -26.20
CA ARG A 66 40.49 -6.62 -27.67
C ARG A 66 40.14 -5.34 -28.43
N ALA A 67 39.55 -4.36 -27.75
CA ALA A 67 39.10 -3.11 -28.35
C ALA A 67 40.25 -2.21 -28.81
N LYS A 68 39.99 -1.42 -29.85
CA LYS A 68 40.87 -0.30 -30.26
C LYS A 68 40.91 0.76 -29.16
N GLN A 69 41.99 1.56 -29.14
CA GLN A 69 42.24 2.56 -28.09
C GLN A 69 41.08 3.53 -27.84
N ALA A 70 40.39 4.01 -28.89
CA ALA A 70 39.24 4.90 -28.73
C ALA A 70 38.08 4.22 -27.99
N LEU A 71 37.72 3.00 -28.41
CA LEU A 71 36.69 2.19 -27.76
C LEU A 71 37.10 1.78 -26.34
N GLN A 72 38.38 1.50 -26.10
CA GLN A 72 38.90 1.26 -24.74
C GLN A 72 38.64 2.46 -23.82
N LYS A 73 38.87 3.69 -24.27
CA LYS A 73 38.58 4.89 -23.46
C LYS A 73 37.11 4.95 -23.07
N VAL A 74 36.20 4.70 -24.02
CA VAL A 74 34.75 4.67 -23.76
C VAL A 74 34.40 3.57 -22.77
N LEU A 75 34.94 2.36 -22.94
CA LEU A 75 34.71 1.23 -22.03
C LEU A 75 35.25 1.50 -20.62
N PHE A 76 36.38 2.19 -20.47
CA PHE A 76 36.90 2.57 -19.16
C PHE A 76 36.08 3.67 -18.48
N VAL A 77 35.56 4.65 -19.25
CA VAL A 77 34.62 5.64 -18.71
C VAL A 77 33.33 4.96 -18.28
N ALA A 78 32.77 4.06 -19.10
CA ALA A 78 31.59 3.28 -18.73
C ALA A 78 31.85 2.40 -17.49
N ALA A 79 33.01 1.76 -17.39
CA ALA A 79 33.41 0.98 -16.22
C ALA A 79 33.53 1.85 -14.97
N LEU A 80 34.02 3.09 -15.08
CA LEU A 80 34.05 4.02 -13.94
C LEU A 80 32.66 4.28 -13.38
N ILE A 81 31.67 4.48 -14.27
CA ILE A 81 30.26 4.65 -13.89
C ILE A 81 29.74 3.39 -13.21
N GLY A 82 29.95 2.23 -13.83
CA GLY A 82 29.50 0.96 -13.28
C GLY A 82 30.06 0.70 -11.88
N MET A 83 31.35 1.00 -11.65
CA MET A 83 31.96 0.82 -10.33
C MET A 83 31.44 1.82 -9.29
N LEU A 84 31.12 3.06 -9.69
CA LEU A 84 30.46 4.04 -8.81
C LEU A 84 29.04 3.58 -8.43
N LEU A 85 28.29 3.01 -9.37
CA LEU A 85 26.97 2.46 -9.12
C LEU A 85 27.04 1.21 -8.22
N PHE A 86 28.02 0.32 -8.43
CA PHE A 86 28.24 -0.82 -7.53
C PHE A 86 28.53 -0.34 -6.11
N LEU A 87 29.44 0.63 -5.96
CA LEU A 87 29.77 1.22 -4.67
C LEU A 87 28.53 1.76 -3.97
N LEU A 88 27.71 2.56 -4.68
CA LEU A 88 26.49 3.14 -4.15
C LEU A 88 25.45 2.07 -3.79
N ALA A 89 25.30 1.05 -4.62
CA ALA A 89 24.36 -0.05 -4.42
C ALA A 89 24.68 -0.88 -3.17
N GLN A 90 25.93 -0.90 -2.69
CA GLN A 90 26.28 -1.60 -1.45
C GLN A 90 25.96 -0.80 -0.17
N VAL A 91 25.78 0.54 -0.27
CA VAL A 91 25.56 1.40 0.90
C VAL A 91 24.28 1.01 1.65
N LEU A 92 23.18 0.80 0.92
CA LEU A 92 21.89 0.44 1.51
C LEU A 92 21.91 -0.93 2.21
N PRO A 93 22.38 -2.03 1.58
CA PRO A 93 22.55 -3.30 2.27
C PRO A 93 23.40 -3.21 3.53
N ILE A 94 24.55 -2.52 3.46
CA ILE A 94 25.44 -2.35 4.62
C ILE A 94 24.73 -1.57 5.73
N ALA A 95 24.07 -0.46 5.40
CA ALA A 95 23.33 0.34 6.38
C ALA A 95 22.17 -0.45 7.00
N ALA A 96 21.42 -1.21 6.21
CA ALA A 96 20.36 -2.08 6.70
C ALA A 96 20.91 -3.12 7.69
N TRP A 97 22.01 -3.80 7.34
CA TRP A 97 22.66 -4.74 8.24
C TRP A 97 23.13 -4.12 9.55
N PHE A 98 23.61 -2.86 9.55
CA PHE A 98 23.95 -2.16 10.80
C PHE A 98 22.72 -1.80 11.63
N LEU A 99 21.67 -1.25 10.99
CA LEU A 99 20.46 -0.80 11.67
C LEU A 99 19.64 -1.95 12.27
N PHE A 100 19.66 -3.12 11.62
CA PHE A 100 18.92 -4.31 12.04
C PHE A 100 19.84 -5.40 12.61
N SER A 101 21.10 -5.09 12.97
CA SER A 101 22.10 -6.06 13.46
C SER A 101 21.73 -6.81 14.75
N VAL A 102 20.72 -6.33 15.48
CA VAL A 102 20.24 -6.91 16.75
C VAL A 102 19.09 -7.90 16.50
N ASP A 103 18.36 -7.74 15.39
CA ASP A 103 17.27 -8.62 15.01
C ASP A 103 17.76 -9.60 13.93
N PRO A 104 17.58 -10.91 14.09
CA PRO A 104 17.90 -11.86 13.02
C PRO A 104 17.03 -11.54 11.80
N ILE A 105 17.64 -10.92 10.77
CA ILE A 105 16.97 -10.48 9.52
C ILE A 105 16.46 -11.68 8.69
N ALA A 106 16.80 -12.91 9.08
CA ALA A 106 16.31 -14.11 8.44
C ALA A 106 16.12 -15.24 9.45
N ASP A 107 15.20 -16.16 9.15
CA ASP A 107 15.05 -17.51 9.72
C ASP A 107 16.28 -18.41 9.45
N GLY A 108 17.48 -17.82 9.43
CA GLY A 108 18.74 -18.50 9.21
C GLY A 108 19.17 -19.29 10.45
N PRO A 109 19.92 -20.39 10.27
CA PRO A 109 20.15 -21.41 11.29
C PRO A 109 21.10 -21.01 12.43
N SER A 110 21.43 -19.74 12.62
CA SER A 110 22.35 -19.33 13.68
C SER A 110 21.66 -18.47 14.74
N GLU A 111 21.42 -19.08 15.91
CA GLU A 111 21.06 -18.40 17.17
C GLU A 111 22.11 -17.36 17.61
N ASN A 112 23.28 -17.33 16.96
CA ASN A 112 24.34 -16.36 17.20
C ASN A 112 24.19 -15.14 16.28
N ALA A 113 23.78 -14.01 16.86
CA ALA A 113 23.64 -12.72 16.18
C ALA A 113 24.91 -12.27 15.43
N ALA A 114 26.11 -12.65 15.90
CA ALA A 114 27.36 -12.32 15.20
C ALA A 114 27.51 -13.08 13.88
N VAL A 115 27.02 -14.32 13.81
CA VAL A 115 27.07 -15.18 12.61
C VAL A 115 25.95 -14.80 11.65
N GLY A 116 24.76 -14.51 12.18
CA GLY A 116 23.61 -14.07 11.39
C GLY A 116 23.77 -12.66 10.81
N GLY A 117 24.44 -11.76 11.53
CA GLY A 117 24.62 -10.34 11.16
C GLY A 117 25.83 -10.04 10.28
N LEU A 118 27.02 -10.48 10.69
CA LEU A 118 28.28 -10.01 10.09
C LEU A 118 28.69 -10.82 8.86
N LEU A 119 28.42 -12.12 8.82
CA LEU A 119 28.87 -12.99 7.73
C LEU A 119 28.23 -12.61 6.38
N PRO A 120 26.92 -12.32 6.28
CA PRO A 120 26.31 -11.88 5.03
C PRO A 120 26.75 -10.48 4.58
N MET A 121 27.32 -9.67 5.48
CA MET A 121 27.85 -8.34 5.17
C MET A 121 29.21 -8.40 4.46
N ILE A 122 30.01 -9.44 4.68
CA ILE A 122 31.38 -9.56 4.13
C ILE A 122 31.41 -9.41 2.59
N PRO A 123 30.57 -10.11 1.81
CA PRO A 123 30.57 -9.95 0.35
C PRO A 123 30.32 -8.50 -0.10
N HIS A 124 29.45 -7.76 0.58
CA HIS A 124 29.19 -6.35 0.28
C HIS A 124 30.41 -5.47 0.57
N LEU A 125 31.09 -5.69 1.71
CA LEU A 125 32.33 -4.98 2.05
C LEU A 125 33.44 -5.26 1.03
N LEU A 126 33.56 -6.51 0.55
CA LEU A 126 34.51 -6.88 -0.50
C LEU A 126 34.19 -6.18 -1.84
N ILE A 127 32.91 -6.07 -2.19
CA ILE A 127 32.49 -5.31 -3.39
C ILE A 127 32.80 -3.82 -3.22
N VAL A 128 32.52 -3.21 -2.06
CA VAL A 128 32.87 -1.81 -1.77
C VAL A 128 34.36 -1.59 -1.95
N LEU A 129 35.19 -2.38 -1.26
CA LEU A 129 36.64 -2.23 -1.30
C LEU A 129 37.19 -2.44 -2.71
N SER A 130 36.77 -3.51 -3.39
CA SER A 130 37.24 -3.81 -4.74
C SER A 130 36.77 -2.77 -5.77
N SER A 131 35.55 -2.24 -5.64
CA SER A 131 35.03 -1.14 -6.47
C SER A 131 35.83 0.14 -6.26
N LEU A 132 36.17 0.50 -5.02
CA LEU A 132 37.03 1.65 -4.73
C LEU A 132 38.41 1.50 -5.37
N LEU A 133 39.04 0.33 -5.23
CA LEU A 133 40.33 0.04 -5.86
C LEU A 133 40.23 0.09 -7.40
N ALA A 134 39.16 -0.43 -7.98
CA ALA A 134 38.90 -0.36 -9.41
C ALA A 134 38.72 1.09 -9.88
N ILE A 135 37.92 1.89 -9.18
CA ILE A 135 37.71 3.34 -9.45
C ILE A 135 39.04 4.07 -9.44
N LEU A 136 39.82 3.94 -8.37
CA LEU A 136 41.13 4.61 -8.25
C LEU A 136 42.07 4.19 -9.38
N SER A 137 42.06 2.91 -9.75
CA SER A 137 42.87 2.37 -10.84
C SER A 137 42.43 2.90 -12.21
N ILE A 138 41.12 2.98 -12.47
CA ILE A 138 40.54 3.56 -13.68
C ILE A 138 40.88 5.05 -13.78
N VAL A 139 40.65 5.82 -12.72
CA VAL A 139 40.98 7.26 -12.67
C VAL A 139 42.47 7.46 -12.95
N ARG A 140 43.35 6.66 -12.36
CA ARG A 140 44.80 6.72 -12.63
C ARG A 140 45.12 6.41 -14.09
N VAL A 141 44.46 5.43 -14.71
CA VAL A 141 44.64 5.10 -16.14
C VAL A 141 44.11 6.23 -17.04
N LEU A 142 43.01 6.89 -16.68
CA LEU A 142 42.40 7.95 -17.47
C LEU A 142 43.08 9.32 -17.27
N ALA A 143 43.75 9.56 -16.14
CA ALA A 143 44.41 10.83 -15.83
C ALA A 143 45.92 10.84 -16.09
N SER A 144 46.61 9.69 -15.98
CA SER A 144 48.07 9.62 -16.05
C SER A 144 48.62 10.06 -17.42
N LYS A 145 49.65 10.92 -17.42
CA LYS A 145 50.38 11.35 -18.63
C LYS A 145 51.03 10.18 -19.40
N GLN A 146 51.37 9.10 -18.70
CA GLN A 146 52.03 7.92 -19.27
C GLN A 146 51.02 6.91 -19.85
N SER A 147 49.72 7.12 -19.64
CA SER A 147 48.69 6.19 -20.10
C SER A 147 48.25 6.51 -21.53
N PRO A 148 48.24 5.52 -22.45
CA PRO A 148 47.65 5.72 -23.78
C PRO A 148 46.14 5.98 -23.69
N LEU A 149 45.49 5.62 -22.58
CA LEU A 149 44.05 5.82 -22.37
C LEU A 149 43.73 7.19 -21.74
N ARG A 150 44.71 8.07 -21.57
CA ARG A 150 44.49 9.39 -20.99
C ARG A 150 43.38 10.15 -21.71
N LEU A 151 42.45 10.72 -20.95
CA LEU A 151 41.45 11.63 -21.45
C LEU A 151 42.05 13.03 -21.63
N THR A 152 41.76 13.65 -22.76
CA THR A 152 42.02 15.09 -22.95
C THR A 152 41.05 15.91 -22.10
N ARG A 153 41.36 17.18 -21.82
CA ARG A 153 40.46 18.08 -21.06
C ARG A 153 39.05 18.12 -21.65
N ARG A 154 38.94 18.19 -22.99
CA ARG A 154 37.65 18.14 -23.70
C ARG A 154 36.92 16.83 -23.43
N GLN A 155 37.59 15.69 -23.55
CA GLN A 155 37.00 14.38 -23.28
C GLN A 155 36.59 14.21 -21.81
N THR A 156 37.36 14.73 -20.85
CA THR A 156 36.99 14.72 -19.44
C THR A 156 35.72 15.53 -19.19
N VAL A 157 35.64 16.74 -19.76
CA VAL A 157 34.42 17.58 -19.65
C VAL A 157 33.23 16.90 -20.30
N SER A 158 33.38 16.30 -21.49
CA SER A 158 32.31 15.54 -22.15
C SER A 158 31.87 14.33 -21.33
N ALA A 159 32.81 13.59 -20.74
CA ALA A 159 32.49 12.45 -19.88
C ALA A 159 31.69 12.92 -18.66
N LEU A 160 32.15 13.96 -17.95
CA LEU A 160 31.43 14.53 -16.80
C LEU A 160 30.03 15.03 -17.19
N GLY A 161 29.91 15.75 -18.31
CA GLY A 161 28.62 16.21 -18.82
C GLY A 161 27.65 15.06 -19.12
N PHE A 162 28.17 13.96 -19.68
CA PHE A 162 27.38 12.74 -19.88
C PHE A 162 26.91 12.12 -18.56
N LEU A 163 27.78 12.04 -17.54
CA LEU A 163 27.39 11.54 -16.20
C LEU A 163 26.26 12.35 -15.60
N VAL A 164 26.40 13.68 -15.61
CA VAL A 164 25.39 14.59 -15.10
C VAL A 164 24.08 14.41 -15.87
N SER A 165 24.14 14.26 -17.20
CA SER A 165 22.95 14.04 -18.03
C SER A 165 22.23 12.73 -17.69
N VAL A 166 22.96 11.62 -17.54
CA VAL A 166 22.37 10.33 -17.13
C VAL A 166 21.74 10.43 -15.74
N GLY A 167 22.40 11.10 -14.80
CA GLY A 167 21.86 11.34 -13.46
C GLY A 167 20.59 12.18 -13.47
N LEU A 168 20.55 13.24 -14.29
CA LEU A 168 19.36 14.08 -14.47
C LEU A 168 18.21 13.34 -15.14
N ILE A 169 18.49 12.50 -16.15
CA ILE A 169 17.48 11.65 -16.81
C ILE A 169 16.90 10.65 -15.81
N TRP A 170 17.76 9.98 -15.04
CA TRP A 170 17.31 9.07 -13.98
C TRP A 170 16.43 9.80 -12.97
N TYR A 171 16.91 10.93 -12.44
CA TYR A 171 16.16 11.73 -11.46
C TYR A 171 14.82 12.20 -12.02
N GLY A 172 14.79 12.66 -13.28
CA GLY A 172 13.57 13.06 -13.98
C GLY A 172 12.59 11.90 -14.16
N ALA A 173 13.08 10.71 -14.55
CA ALA A 173 12.26 9.52 -14.68
C ALA A 173 11.68 9.06 -13.32
N ASP A 174 12.50 9.09 -12.26
CA ASP A 174 12.07 8.75 -10.90
C ASP A 174 10.97 9.70 -10.42
N ARG A 175 11.16 11.01 -10.59
CA ARG A 175 10.16 12.03 -10.26
C ARG A 175 8.90 11.94 -11.09
N TYR A 176 9.02 11.60 -12.37
CA TYR A 176 7.87 11.37 -13.24
C TYR A 176 7.03 10.19 -12.73
N ILE A 177 7.67 9.05 -12.49
CA ILE A 177 6.97 7.85 -11.98
C ILE A 177 6.34 8.10 -10.61
N ASP A 178 7.04 8.80 -9.72
CA ASP A 178 6.51 9.17 -8.39
C ASP A 178 5.33 10.15 -8.47
N ALA A 179 5.22 10.94 -9.54
CA ALA A 179 4.09 11.83 -9.77
C ALA A 179 2.90 11.13 -10.45
N THR A 180 3.14 10.05 -11.20
CA THR A 180 2.11 9.40 -12.05
C THR A 180 1.75 7.99 -11.59
N PHE A 181 2.17 7.53 -10.41
CA PHE A 181 1.85 6.17 -9.96
C PHE A 181 0.38 5.98 -9.59
N VAL A 182 -0.32 7.05 -9.20
CA VAL A 182 -1.75 7.03 -8.91
C VAL A 182 -2.52 7.06 -10.23
N LYS A 183 -3.34 6.03 -10.43
CA LYS A 183 -4.19 5.85 -11.59
C LYS A 183 -5.47 6.66 -11.47
N SER A 184 -6.11 6.57 -10.30
CA SER A 184 -7.38 7.24 -10.03
C SER A 184 -7.49 7.58 -8.55
N THR A 185 -8.22 8.66 -8.26
CA THR A 185 -8.70 8.93 -6.90
C THR A 185 -10.19 9.15 -6.92
N TYR A 186 -10.84 8.71 -5.86
CA TYR A 186 -12.20 9.09 -5.54
C TYR A 186 -12.25 9.58 -4.10
N PRO A 187 -12.83 10.76 -3.81
CA PRO A 187 -13.17 11.80 -4.77
C PRO A 187 -11.95 12.22 -5.62
N ALA A 188 -12.22 12.81 -6.79
CA ALA A 188 -11.15 13.38 -7.62
C ALA A 188 -10.45 14.53 -6.88
N ASN A 189 -9.16 14.77 -7.16
CA ASN A 189 -8.47 15.93 -6.61
C ASN A 189 -9.18 17.24 -7.02
N GLY A 190 -9.51 18.07 -6.03
CA GLY A 190 -10.28 19.30 -6.20
C GLY A 190 -11.79 19.10 -6.27
N ALA A 191 -12.31 17.89 -6.07
CA ALA A 191 -13.75 17.66 -6.02
C ALA A 191 -14.42 18.52 -4.94
N VAL A 192 -15.63 18.99 -5.22
CA VAL A 192 -16.46 19.78 -4.31
C VAL A 192 -17.78 19.06 -4.08
N ASN A 193 -18.49 19.42 -3.00
CA ASN A 193 -19.76 18.79 -2.62
C ASN A 193 -19.64 17.27 -2.43
N VAL A 194 -18.54 16.81 -1.84
CA VAL A 194 -18.35 15.40 -1.51
C VAL A 194 -19.27 15.03 -0.33
N PRO A 195 -20.08 13.95 -0.42
CA PRO A 195 -20.94 13.52 0.67
C PRO A 195 -20.15 13.26 1.96
N LEU A 196 -20.76 13.57 3.11
CA LEU A 196 -20.07 13.55 4.41
C LEU A 196 -19.55 12.18 4.81
N HIS A 197 -20.08 11.11 4.24
CA HIS A 197 -19.68 9.76 4.61
C HIS A 197 -19.08 8.97 3.44
N ASP A 198 -18.70 9.66 2.38
CA ASP A 198 -18.20 8.99 1.19
C ASP A 198 -16.85 8.33 1.43
N THR A 199 -16.61 7.19 0.76
CA THR A 199 -15.35 6.47 0.89
C THR A 199 -14.30 7.12 0.01
N VAL A 200 -13.16 7.44 0.59
CA VAL A 200 -11.97 7.85 -0.14
C VAL A 200 -11.30 6.61 -0.72
N ARG A 201 -10.92 6.64 -2.00
CA ARG A 201 -10.22 5.57 -2.70
C ARG A 201 -9.05 6.15 -3.47
N VAL A 202 -7.95 5.42 -3.46
CA VAL A 202 -6.76 5.72 -4.25
C VAL A 202 -6.33 4.42 -4.91
N GLU A 203 -6.37 4.40 -6.24
CA GLU A 203 -5.92 3.28 -7.05
C GLU A 203 -4.61 3.65 -7.75
N TRP A 204 -3.73 2.68 -7.90
CA TRP A 204 -2.42 2.88 -8.52
C TRP A 204 -2.07 1.74 -9.46
N ASP A 205 -1.22 2.02 -10.45
CA ASP A 205 -0.84 1.04 -11.49
C ASP A 205 0.32 0.12 -11.08
N VAL A 206 0.78 0.21 -9.84
CA VAL A 206 1.92 -0.56 -9.33
C VAL A 206 1.50 -1.56 -8.27
N ASP A 207 1.95 -2.81 -8.38
CA ASP A 207 1.76 -3.81 -7.32
C ASP A 207 2.55 -3.38 -6.06
N ALA A 208 1.90 -2.60 -5.20
CA ALA A 208 2.46 -2.15 -3.93
C ALA A 208 1.92 -3.04 -2.82
N ARG A 209 2.77 -3.93 -2.30
CA ARG A 209 2.39 -4.82 -1.17
C ARG A 209 2.94 -4.34 0.17
N ASN A 210 3.96 -3.49 0.17
CA ASN A 210 4.70 -3.06 1.36
C ASN A 210 4.60 -1.54 1.56
N GLY A 211 4.62 -1.10 2.82
CA GLY A 211 4.67 0.33 3.16
C GLY A 211 3.45 1.14 2.74
N MET A 212 2.28 0.49 2.65
CA MET A 212 1.03 1.16 2.32
C MET A 212 0.49 1.96 3.50
N GLY A 213 -0.03 3.15 3.24
CA GLY A 213 -0.64 3.98 4.28
C GLY A 213 -1.52 5.07 3.71
N MET A 214 -2.60 5.42 4.40
CA MET A 214 -3.44 6.56 4.04
C MET A 214 -3.63 7.45 5.27
N SER A 215 -3.40 8.75 5.12
CA SER A 215 -3.72 9.75 6.14
C SER A 215 -4.77 10.70 5.60
N VAL A 216 -5.86 10.85 6.36
CA VAL A 216 -6.99 11.70 6.00
C VAL A 216 -7.20 12.72 7.12
N ARG A 217 -7.14 14.00 6.78
CA ARG A 217 -7.15 15.14 7.73
C ARG A 217 -7.94 16.30 7.15
N TYR A 218 -8.39 17.23 7.98
CA TYR A 218 -8.89 18.51 7.45
C TYR A 218 -7.71 19.40 7.07
N ALA A 219 -7.88 20.27 6.07
CA ALA A 219 -6.80 21.14 5.59
C ALA A 219 -6.44 22.24 6.60
N ASP A 220 -7.40 22.63 7.43
CA ASP A 220 -7.29 23.64 8.50
C ASP A 220 -7.01 23.04 9.89
N ASP A 221 -7.12 21.71 10.06
CA ASP A 221 -6.91 21.02 11.34
C ASP A 221 -6.05 19.74 11.14
N PRO A 222 -4.87 19.65 11.79
CA PRO A 222 -4.00 18.49 11.67
C PRO A 222 -4.53 17.21 12.32
N THR A 223 -5.63 17.28 13.09
CA THR A 223 -6.27 16.13 13.73
C THR A 223 -6.72 15.10 12.69
N PRO A 224 -6.33 13.81 12.84
CA PRO A 224 -6.79 12.76 11.95
C PRO A 224 -8.31 12.58 11.98
N ILE A 225 -8.90 12.38 10.81
CA ILE A 225 -10.31 12.00 10.69
C ILE A 225 -10.45 10.52 11.09
N ARG A 226 -11.43 10.21 11.94
CA ARG A 226 -11.71 8.82 12.35
C ARG A 226 -12.44 8.06 11.24
N GLY A 227 -12.09 6.79 11.09
CA GLY A 227 -12.68 5.90 10.10
C GLY A 227 -11.94 4.58 9.99
N VAL A 228 -12.33 3.79 9.00
CA VAL A 228 -11.76 2.46 8.70
C VAL A 228 -10.95 2.54 7.41
N THR A 229 -9.76 1.93 7.41
CA THR A 229 -8.87 1.86 6.22
C THR A 229 -8.76 0.43 5.73
N GLY A 230 -8.79 0.23 4.42
CA GLY A 230 -8.43 -1.04 3.78
C GLY A 230 -7.42 -0.85 2.65
N ALA A 231 -6.70 -1.92 2.32
CA ALA A 231 -5.62 -1.89 1.33
C ALA A 231 -5.57 -3.17 0.50
N SER A 232 -5.11 -3.03 -0.75
CA SER A 232 -4.84 -4.11 -1.70
C SER A 232 -3.59 -3.76 -2.52
N ALA A 233 -3.08 -4.72 -3.30
CA ALA A 233 -1.92 -4.46 -4.16
C ALA A 233 -2.14 -3.30 -5.17
N GLY A 234 -3.40 -3.07 -5.58
CA GLY A 234 -3.77 -2.04 -6.56
C GLY A 234 -4.32 -0.73 -5.97
N GLY A 235 -4.38 -0.60 -4.65
CA GLY A 235 -4.91 0.63 -4.05
C GLY A 235 -5.30 0.54 -2.58
N MET A 236 -5.79 1.64 -2.05
CA MET A 236 -6.31 1.76 -0.70
C MET A 236 -7.64 2.50 -0.67
N PHE A 237 -8.41 2.25 0.38
CA PHE A 237 -9.61 3.02 0.67
C PHE A 237 -9.68 3.41 2.15
N PHE A 238 -10.40 4.49 2.42
CA PHE A 238 -10.70 4.98 3.75
C PHE A 238 -12.18 5.38 3.81
N THR A 239 -12.93 4.77 4.70
CA THR A 239 -14.33 5.14 4.97
C THR A 239 -14.39 5.90 6.29
N PRO A 240 -14.70 7.21 6.29
CA PRO A 240 -14.83 7.99 7.51
C PRO A 240 -16.03 7.51 8.34
N ASP A 241 -15.99 7.77 9.65
CA ASP A 241 -17.22 7.76 10.44
C ASP A 241 -18.18 8.84 9.91
N THR A 242 -17.67 10.07 9.79
CA THR A 242 -18.33 11.26 9.24
C THR A 242 -17.28 12.35 8.98
N PHE A 243 -17.35 13.00 7.83
CA PHE A 243 -16.66 14.26 7.56
C PHE A 243 -17.47 15.44 8.09
N LEU A 244 -16.76 16.49 8.53
CA LEU A 244 -17.38 17.75 8.89
C LEU A 244 -17.95 18.46 7.64
N PRO A 245 -19.14 19.08 7.73
CA PRO A 245 -19.74 19.80 6.61
C PRO A 245 -18.90 21.00 6.15
N GLY A 246 -18.84 21.21 4.83
CA GLY A 246 -18.19 22.35 4.19
C GLY A 246 -16.67 22.43 4.40
N LYS A 247 -16.04 21.36 4.88
CA LYS A 247 -14.61 21.32 5.17
C LYS A 247 -13.81 20.81 3.98
N LYS A 248 -12.61 21.37 3.83
CA LYS A 248 -11.62 20.86 2.90
C LYS A 248 -10.86 19.71 3.57
N VAL A 249 -10.87 18.55 2.95
CA VAL A 249 -10.18 17.34 3.40
C VAL A 249 -8.92 17.16 2.55
N SER A 250 -7.80 16.86 3.21
CA SER A 250 -6.52 16.52 2.60
C SER A 250 -6.22 15.04 2.84
N VAL A 251 -5.97 14.31 1.77
CA VAL A 251 -5.67 12.88 1.77
C VAL A 251 -4.24 12.69 1.28
N THR A 252 -3.44 11.98 2.05
CA THR A 252 -2.10 11.54 1.63
C THR A 252 -2.06 10.02 1.62
N ALA A 253 -1.97 9.44 0.43
CA ALA A 253 -1.75 8.01 0.25
C ALA A 253 -0.26 7.72 0.03
N ARG A 254 0.21 6.60 0.57
CA ARG A 254 1.58 6.11 0.50
C ARG A 254 1.57 4.67 0.01
N ALA A 255 2.50 4.36 -0.88
CA ALA A 255 2.73 3.04 -1.45
C ALA A 255 4.24 2.85 -1.60
N GLY A 256 4.86 2.14 -0.65
CA GLY A 256 6.32 2.04 -0.54
C GLY A 256 6.96 3.41 -0.34
N ARG A 257 7.91 3.78 -1.21
CA ARG A 257 8.60 5.09 -1.18
C ARG A 257 7.79 6.25 -1.79
N ARG A 258 6.65 5.96 -2.42
CA ARG A 258 5.86 6.95 -3.14
C ARG A 258 4.76 7.51 -2.26
N SER A 259 4.48 8.80 -2.43
CA SER A 259 3.38 9.47 -1.76
C SER A 259 2.63 10.36 -2.72
N TYR A 260 1.30 10.33 -2.65
CA TYR A 260 0.42 11.22 -3.39
C TYR A 260 -0.52 11.92 -2.44
N THR A 261 -0.62 13.25 -2.58
CA THR A 261 -1.51 14.08 -1.78
C THR A 261 -2.52 14.75 -2.69
N PHE A 262 -3.80 14.64 -2.33
CA PHE A 262 -4.90 15.34 -2.98
C PHE A 262 -5.86 15.90 -1.94
N SER A 263 -6.78 16.75 -2.40
CA SER A 263 -7.78 17.34 -1.51
C SER A 263 -9.15 17.40 -2.17
N PHE A 264 -10.20 17.45 -1.36
CA PHE A 264 -11.57 17.68 -1.80
C PHE A 264 -12.33 18.49 -0.76
N THR A 265 -13.50 19.02 -1.11
CA THR A 265 -14.37 19.78 -0.20
C THR A 265 -15.70 19.06 -0.01
N THR A 266 -16.10 18.86 1.24
CA THR A 266 -17.34 18.19 1.60
C THR A 266 -18.56 19.09 1.36
N VAL A 267 -19.75 18.47 1.23
CA VAL A 267 -21.03 19.20 1.16
C VAL A 267 -21.22 20.11 2.38
N ALA A 268 -21.82 21.28 2.17
CA ALA A 268 -22.05 22.27 3.24
C ALA A 268 -23.12 21.85 4.25
N ALA A 269 -24.00 20.92 3.87
CA ALA A 269 -25.06 20.37 4.71
C ALA A 269 -25.13 18.85 4.54
N ALA A 270 -25.55 18.17 5.61
CA ALA A 270 -25.86 16.75 5.62
C ALA A 270 -26.96 16.42 4.59
N ASN A 271 -26.94 15.22 4.02
CA ASN A 271 -28.16 14.66 3.43
C ASN A 271 -28.89 13.96 4.58
N ASP A 272 -29.86 14.65 5.15
CA ASP A 272 -30.53 14.27 6.40
C ASP A 272 -30.93 12.80 6.44
N ARG A 273 -31.40 12.22 5.32
CA ARG A 273 -31.86 10.83 5.27
C ARG A 273 -30.74 9.80 5.19
N ILE A 274 -29.77 9.94 4.30
CA ILE A 274 -28.64 8.98 4.21
C ILE A 274 -27.85 8.99 5.52
N ASP A 275 -27.63 10.18 6.05
CA ASP A 275 -26.83 10.38 7.26
C ASP A 275 -27.57 9.82 8.49
N LEU A 276 -28.90 9.91 8.52
CA LEU A 276 -29.75 9.26 9.53
C LEU A 276 -29.54 7.73 9.53
N TYR A 277 -29.73 7.09 8.38
CA TYR A 277 -29.60 5.62 8.29
C TYR A 277 -28.18 5.16 8.63
N ARG A 278 -27.15 5.89 8.20
CA ARG A 278 -25.76 5.58 8.56
C ARG A 278 -25.48 5.76 10.05
N ALA A 279 -26.02 6.80 10.70
CA ALA A 279 -25.89 6.97 12.14
C ALA A 279 -26.56 5.82 12.92
N VAL A 280 -27.71 5.35 12.43
CA VAL A 280 -28.39 4.18 13.00
C VAL A 280 -27.57 2.90 12.81
N LEU A 281 -27.05 2.65 11.61
CA LEU A 281 -26.18 1.50 11.35
C LEU A 281 -24.90 1.55 12.19
N GLN A 282 -24.30 2.73 12.36
CA GLN A 282 -23.15 2.91 13.24
C GLN A 282 -23.48 2.51 14.67
N HIS A 283 -24.66 2.90 15.18
CA HIS A 283 -25.11 2.49 16.51
C HIS A 283 -25.42 0.98 16.56
N TYR A 284 -26.02 0.42 15.51
CA TYR A 284 -26.34 -1.00 15.40
C TYR A 284 -25.06 -1.85 15.45
N PHE A 285 -23.97 -1.47 14.79
CA PHE A 285 -22.72 -2.26 14.79
C PHE A 285 -21.74 -1.92 15.93
N ARG A 286 -22.15 -1.19 16.98
CA ARG A 286 -21.27 -0.91 18.14
C ARG A 286 -20.98 -2.20 18.94
N PRO A 287 -19.71 -2.46 19.32
CA PRO A 287 -19.38 -3.53 20.26
C PRO A 287 -20.05 -3.34 21.64
N PRO A 288 -20.29 -4.42 22.44
CA PRO A 288 -19.98 -5.82 22.14
C PRO A 288 -21.20 -6.54 21.53
N GLN A 289 -21.23 -6.67 20.21
CA GLN A 289 -22.13 -7.63 19.55
C GLN A 289 -21.36 -8.93 19.29
N ASN A 290 -21.35 -9.81 20.30
CA ASN A 290 -20.90 -11.21 20.19
C ASN A 290 -21.71 -11.94 19.09
N SER A 291 -21.21 -12.90 18.29
CA SER A 291 -19.94 -13.64 18.34
C SER A 291 -19.49 -14.25 16.98
N VAL A 292 -20.09 -13.92 15.83
CA VAL A 292 -19.63 -14.42 14.52
C VAL A 292 -20.00 -13.40 13.44
N SER A 293 -19.06 -12.94 12.60
CA SER A 293 -19.39 -12.08 11.46
C SER A 293 -20.21 -12.89 10.43
N PRO A 294 -21.28 -12.33 9.82
CA PRO A 294 -21.91 -12.98 8.67
C PRO A 294 -20.91 -13.10 7.50
N ASP A 295 -21.26 -13.87 6.47
CA ASP A 295 -20.50 -13.87 5.21
C ASP A 295 -20.83 -12.63 4.36
N VAL A 296 -22.08 -12.14 4.44
CA VAL A 296 -22.59 -10.99 3.67
C VAL A 296 -23.60 -10.20 4.51
N ILE A 297 -23.60 -8.87 4.38
CA ILE A 297 -24.69 -8.01 4.83
C ILE A 297 -25.57 -7.65 3.62
N ALA A 298 -26.87 -7.87 3.72
CA ALA A 298 -27.84 -7.47 2.72
C ALA A 298 -28.74 -6.37 3.27
N LEU A 299 -28.78 -5.22 2.60
CA LEU A 299 -29.72 -4.14 2.91
C LEU A 299 -30.97 -4.27 2.04
N ASP A 300 -32.11 -4.44 2.69
CA ASP A 300 -33.41 -4.41 2.06
C ASP A 300 -33.78 -2.99 1.66
N THR A 301 -34.12 -2.82 0.38
CA THR A 301 -34.46 -1.52 -0.21
C THR A 301 -35.96 -1.27 -0.29
N THR A 302 -36.79 -2.19 0.21
CA THR A 302 -38.27 -2.11 0.17
C THR A 302 -38.82 -0.80 0.77
N HIS A 303 -38.16 -0.25 1.80
CA HIS A 303 -38.58 0.99 2.47
C HIS A 303 -37.86 2.25 1.99
N PHE A 304 -37.01 2.17 0.97
CA PHE A 304 -36.32 3.33 0.37
C PHE A 304 -37.12 3.90 -0.81
N SER A 305 -38.45 3.89 -0.73
CA SER A 305 -39.31 4.44 -1.78
C SER A 305 -38.99 5.93 -2.01
N GLY A 306 -38.61 6.27 -3.24
CA GLY A 306 -38.21 7.63 -3.62
C GLY A 306 -36.71 7.90 -3.57
N TRP A 307 -35.90 6.94 -3.12
CA TRP A 307 -34.46 7.00 -3.29
C TRP A 307 -34.08 6.62 -4.70
N ASN A 308 -33.08 7.30 -5.25
CA ASN A 308 -32.46 6.89 -6.51
C ASN A 308 -31.36 5.84 -6.27
N ASP A 309 -30.93 5.17 -7.34
CA ASP A 309 -29.90 4.13 -7.28
C ASP A 309 -28.58 4.62 -6.65
N MET A 310 -28.23 5.90 -6.83
CA MET A 310 -27.00 6.48 -6.27
C MET A 310 -27.09 6.59 -4.75
N GLU A 311 -28.23 7.00 -4.20
CA GLU A 311 -28.43 7.11 -2.74
C GLU A 311 -28.37 5.74 -2.05
N ILE A 312 -29.01 4.72 -2.66
CA ILE A 312 -28.96 3.33 -2.19
C ILE A 312 -27.51 2.84 -2.21
N GLN A 313 -26.78 3.09 -3.30
CA GLN A 313 -25.37 2.71 -3.42
C GLN A 313 -24.48 3.44 -2.41
N THR A 314 -24.74 4.71 -2.11
CA THR A 314 -23.99 5.47 -1.10
C THR A 314 -24.19 4.89 0.31
N LEU A 315 -25.42 4.51 0.66
CA LEU A 315 -25.70 3.84 1.93
C LEU A 315 -25.03 2.45 2.01
N ALA A 316 -25.10 1.69 0.91
CA ALA A 316 -24.48 0.38 0.78
C ALA A 316 -22.96 0.43 0.99
N LYS A 317 -22.29 1.33 0.26
CA LYS A 317 -20.84 1.55 0.38
C LYS A 317 -20.46 2.01 1.77
N GLY A 318 -21.31 2.81 2.41
CA GLY A 318 -21.13 3.20 3.81
C GLY A 318 -21.12 2.03 4.77
N THR A 319 -21.93 1.01 4.51
CA THR A 319 -22.02 -0.21 5.32
C THR A 319 -20.78 -1.08 5.17
N LEU A 320 -19.96 -0.87 4.13
CA LEU A 320 -18.66 -1.55 3.98
C LEU A 320 -17.67 -1.21 5.10
N ALA A 321 -17.90 -0.12 5.85
CA ALA A 321 -17.13 0.20 7.05
C ALA A 321 -17.30 -0.86 8.15
N TYR A 322 -18.40 -1.60 8.14
CA TYR A 322 -18.73 -2.61 9.15
C TYR A 322 -18.54 -4.04 8.65
N HIS A 323 -18.59 -4.25 7.32
CA HIS A 323 -18.47 -5.58 6.73
C HIS A 323 -17.92 -5.53 5.29
N PRO A 324 -16.94 -6.38 4.92
CA PRO A 324 -16.31 -6.32 3.59
C PRO A 324 -17.26 -6.67 2.44
N GLU A 325 -18.33 -7.42 2.73
CA GLU A 325 -19.32 -7.81 1.72
C GLU A 325 -20.71 -7.25 2.03
N VAL A 326 -21.17 -6.31 1.19
CA VAL A 326 -22.50 -5.69 1.28
C VAL A 326 -23.21 -5.77 -0.05
N VAL A 327 -24.50 -6.16 -0.01
CA VAL A 327 -25.41 -6.12 -1.16
C VAL A 327 -26.68 -5.35 -0.83
N THR A 328 -27.36 -4.85 -1.86
CA THR A 328 -28.62 -4.09 -1.73
C THR A 328 -29.64 -4.59 -2.72
N GLY A 329 -30.92 -4.59 -2.35
CA GLY A 329 -31.99 -4.96 -3.25
C GLY A 329 -33.23 -5.43 -2.50
N THR A 330 -34.06 -6.22 -3.17
CA THR A 330 -35.23 -6.88 -2.58
C THR A 330 -35.21 -8.35 -3.00
N GLN A 331 -35.97 -9.20 -2.31
CA GLN A 331 -36.12 -10.60 -2.75
C GLN A 331 -36.78 -10.70 -4.13
N ALA A 332 -37.62 -9.73 -4.51
CA ALA A 332 -38.31 -9.71 -5.80
C ALA A 332 -37.38 -9.26 -6.94
N ASP A 333 -36.57 -8.23 -6.72
CA ASP A 333 -35.74 -7.59 -7.75
C ASP A 333 -34.30 -8.15 -7.79
N GLY A 334 -33.94 -8.98 -6.81
CA GLY A 334 -32.59 -9.49 -6.60
C GLY A 334 -31.67 -8.49 -5.90
N PHE A 335 -30.45 -8.94 -5.62
CA PHE A 335 -29.46 -8.18 -4.86
C PHE A 335 -28.27 -7.80 -5.74
N LYS A 336 -27.87 -6.53 -5.67
CA LYS A 336 -26.70 -5.97 -6.36
C LYS A 336 -25.61 -5.66 -5.33
N PRO A 337 -24.35 -5.98 -5.60
CA PRO A 337 -23.26 -5.68 -4.67
C PRO A 337 -23.01 -4.17 -4.59
N ALA A 338 -22.61 -3.69 -3.41
CA ALA A 338 -22.26 -2.28 -3.15
C ALA A 338 -20.99 -1.84 -3.89
N GLU A 339 -20.13 -2.81 -4.23
CA GLU A 339 -18.91 -2.63 -4.98
C GLU A 339 -18.75 -3.80 -5.95
N ALA A 340 -18.11 -3.57 -7.09
CA ALA A 340 -17.83 -4.62 -8.06
C ALA A 340 -16.88 -5.67 -7.45
N MET A 341 -17.45 -6.72 -6.86
CA MET A 341 -16.69 -7.85 -6.37
C MET A 341 -16.39 -8.78 -7.55
N PRO A 342 -15.12 -9.13 -7.80
CA PRO A 342 -14.79 -10.11 -8.83
C PRO A 342 -15.27 -11.50 -8.39
N GLY A 343 -16.40 -11.95 -8.96
CA GLY A 343 -16.68 -13.37 -9.17
C GLY A 343 -17.30 -14.17 -8.01
N ARG A 344 -17.57 -13.58 -6.84
CA ARG A 344 -18.26 -14.31 -5.76
C ARG A 344 -19.77 -14.34 -6.01
N ARG A 345 -20.32 -15.52 -6.35
CA ARG A 345 -21.78 -15.74 -6.37
C ARG A 345 -22.27 -15.93 -4.94
N ILE A 346 -23.38 -15.31 -4.58
CA ILE A 346 -24.04 -15.57 -3.30
C ILE A 346 -24.78 -16.90 -3.42
N GLU A 347 -24.25 -17.93 -2.75
CA GLU A 347 -24.81 -19.27 -2.74
C GLU A 347 -25.86 -19.42 -1.62
N GLU A 348 -26.73 -20.42 -1.72
CA GLU A 348 -27.73 -20.73 -0.67
C GLU A 348 -27.09 -21.05 0.69
N THR A 349 -25.83 -21.46 0.70
CA THR A 349 -25.05 -21.80 1.90
C THR A 349 -24.43 -20.59 2.59
N THR A 350 -24.49 -19.41 1.97
CA THR A 350 -23.89 -18.16 2.47
C THR A 350 -24.66 -17.67 3.69
N ASP A 351 -23.96 -17.43 4.81
CA ASP A 351 -24.58 -16.86 6.02
C ASP A 351 -24.82 -15.35 5.82
N VAL A 352 -26.07 -14.93 5.77
CA VAL A 352 -26.43 -13.55 5.46
C VAL A 352 -27.02 -12.88 6.68
N LEU A 353 -26.58 -11.65 6.97
CA LEU A 353 -27.30 -10.71 7.84
C LEU A 353 -28.15 -9.79 6.95
N PHE A 354 -29.44 -10.04 6.93
CA PHE A 354 -30.43 -9.27 6.17
C PHE A 354 -31.03 -8.17 7.07
N LEU A 355 -30.89 -6.92 6.65
CA LEU A 355 -31.30 -5.74 7.39
C LEU A 355 -32.38 -4.98 6.64
N THR A 356 -33.54 -4.79 7.28
CA THR A 356 -34.62 -3.94 6.80
C THR A 356 -34.73 -2.74 7.73
N MET A 357 -34.62 -1.53 7.17
CA MET A 357 -34.70 -0.29 7.95
C MET A 357 -35.93 0.52 7.57
N LYS A 358 -36.74 0.87 8.57
CA LYS A 358 -37.95 1.67 8.39
C LYS A 358 -37.87 2.92 9.25
N GLU A 359 -38.06 4.09 8.62
CA GLU A 359 -38.13 5.36 9.33
C GLU A 359 -39.58 5.83 9.51
N GLU A 360 -39.86 6.50 10.61
CA GLU A 360 -41.10 7.21 10.90
C GLU A 360 -40.76 8.59 11.46
N LYS A 361 -41.11 9.66 10.73
CA LYS A 361 -40.88 11.03 11.19
C LYS A 361 -41.85 11.35 12.34
N GLN A 362 -41.31 11.66 13.52
CA GLN A 362 -42.12 12.01 14.70
C GLN A 362 -42.37 13.52 14.80
N SER A 363 -41.35 14.33 14.53
CA SER A 363 -41.42 15.80 14.55
C SER A 363 -40.29 16.39 13.70
N ASP A 364 -40.21 17.72 13.61
CA ASP A 364 -39.08 18.37 12.93
C ASP A 364 -37.77 17.97 13.60
N ASN A 365 -36.89 17.34 12.81
CA ASN A 365 -35.58 16.80 13.21
C ASN A 365 -35.63 15.59 14.14
N ARG A 366 -36.75 14.87 14.28
CA ARG A 366 -36.81 13.60 15.04
C ARG A 366 -37.47 12.47 14.27
N TYR A 367 -36.82 11.31 14.32
CA TYR A 367 -37.20 10.09 13.62
C TYR A 367 -37.16 8.91 14.58
N LEU A 368 -38.13 8.01 14.43
CA LEU A 368 -38.06 6.66 14.96
C LEU A 368 -37.59 5.76 13.82
N VAL A 369 -36.48 5.05 14.01
CA VAL A 369 -35.96 4.11 13.02
C VAL A 369 -36.00 2.71 13.60
N ALA A 370 -36.74 1.82 12.95
CA ALA A 370 -36.76 0.40 13.25
C ALA A 370 -35.79 -0.33 12.32
N VAL A 371 -34.87 -1.11 12.90
CA VAL A 371 -33.98 -2.03 12.19
C VAL A 371 -34.44 -3.44 12.48
N GLU A 372 -35.04 -4.10 11.50
CA GLU A 372 -35.32 -5.53 11.54
C GLU A 372 -34.11 -6.29 10.97
N ALA A 373 -33.56 -7.19 11.77
CA ALA A 373 -32.41 -8.00 11.42
C ALA A 373 -32.79 -9.48 11.39
N ARG A 374 -32.44 -10.15 10.30
CA ARG A 374 -32.62 -11.60 10.10
C ARG A 374 -31.28 -12.22 9.73
N ARG A 375 -30.90 -13.33 10.37
CA ARG A 375 -29.62 -13.99 10.10
C ARG A 375 -29.76 -15.48 9.82
N GLY A 376 -29.07 -15.96 8.80
CA GLY A 376 -29.06 -17.37 8.42
C GLY A 376 -28.73 -17.60 6.94
N LYS A 377 -28.63 -18.88 6.60
CA LYS A 377 -28.29 -19.36 5.27
C LYS A 377 -29.49 -19.36 4.32
N GLY A 378 -29.28 -18.88 3.10
CA GLY A 378 -30.28 -18.88 2.04
C GLY A 378 -31.42 -17.86 2.23
N ILE A 379 -31.25 -16.87 3.11
CA ILE A 379 -32.29 -15.86 3.39
C ILE A 379 -32.65 -15.05 2.13
N LEU A 380 -31.67 -14.78 1.27
CA LEU A 380 -31.92 -14.05 0.03
C LEU A 380 -32.80 -14.84 -0.95
N GLN A 381 -32.88 -16.17 -0.80
CA GLN A 381 -33.74 -17.08 -1.55
C GLN A 381 -35.07 -17.36 -0.85
N GLY A 382 -35.37 -16.68 0.26
CA GLY A 382 -36.65 -16.79 0.97
C GLY A 382 -36.65 -17.76 2.16
N ASN A 383 -35.49 -18.32 2.55
CA ASN A 383 -35.43 -19.16 3.73
C ASN A 383 -35.87 -18.40 5.00
N ARG A 384 -36.57 -19.12 5.88
CA ARG A 384 -36.97 -18.60 7.19
C ARG A 384 -35.75 -18.47 8.09
N ALA A 385 -35.74 -17.40 8.87
CA ALA A 385 -34.71 -17.11 9.85
C ALA A 385 -35.32 -16.41 11.04
N ALA A 386 -34.69 -16.53 12.21
CA ALA A 386 -35.07 -15.74 13.36
C ALA A 386 -34.88 -14.24 13.02
N SER A 387 -35.88 -13.45 13.35
CA SER A 387 -35.89 -12.00 13.20
C SER A 387 -35.87 -11.34 14.57
N PHE A 388 -35.14 -10.24 14.72
CA PHE A 388 -35.28 -9.34 15.84
C PHE A 388 -35.38 -7.90 15.32
N VAL A 389 -36.09 -7.06 16.06
CA VAL A 389 -36.29 -5.66 15.70
C VAL A 389 -35.64 -4.80 16.76
N ILE A 390 -34.88 -3.78 16.36
CA ILE A 390 -34.34 -2.78 17.28
C ILE A 390 -34.90 -1.42 16.89
N GLN A 391 -35.38 -0.66 17.87
CA GLN A 391 -35.91 0.68 17.64
C GLN A 391 -34.96 1.75 18.17
N TYR A 392 -34.71 2.76 17.33
CA TYR A 392 -33.83 3.87 17.61
C TYR A 392 -34.58 5.19 17.50
N ASN A 393 -34.47 6.04 18.52
CA ASN A 393 -34.82 7.45 18.41
C ASN A 393 -33.62 8.20 17.86
N ALA A 394 -33.78 8.85 16.72
CA ALA A 394 -32.75 9.66 16.10
C ALA A 394 -33.19 11.12 16.05
N ALA A 395 -32.33 12.02 16.51
CA ALA A 395 -32.58 13.46 16.49
C ALA A 395 -31.39 14.21 15.87
N TYR A 396 -31.65 15.13 14.94
CA TYR A 396 -30.61 15.98 14.38
C TYR A 396 -30.36 17.17 15.32
N LYS A 397 -29.17 17.24 15.93
CA LYS A 397 -28.76 18.27 16.91
C LYS A 397 -27.35 18.73 16.59
N ASP A 398 -27.13 20.04 16.56
CA ASP A 398 -25.79 20.65 16.37
C ASP A 398 -25.03 20.13 15.13
N GLY A 399 -25.74 19.92 14.02
CA GLY A 399 -25.15 19.46 12.76
C GLY A 399 -24.84 17.96 12.70
N LYS A 400 -25.34 17.15 13.64
CA LYS A 400 -25.14 15.68 13.68
C LYS A 400 -26.40 14.93 14.10
N TRP A 401 -26.51 13.68 13.67
CA TRP A 401 -27.51 12.75 14.18
C TRP A 401 -27.10 12.19 15.54
N VAL A 402 -27.98 12.36 16.53
CA VAL A 402 -27.88 11.74 17.85
C VAL A 402 -28.86 10.59 17.88
N VAL A 403 -28.34 9.37 18.05
CA VAL A 403 -29.13 8.13 18.02
C VAL A 403 -29.13 7.50 19.40
N GLU A 404 -30.33 7.21 19.92
CA GLU A 404 -30.58 6.59 21.21
C GLU A 404 -31.41 5.32 21.02
N LEU A 405 -31.08 4.25 21.75
CA LEU A 405 -31.83 3.00 21.74
C LEU A 405 -33.13 3.16 22.55
N THR A 406 -34.29 2.96 21.93
CA THR A 406 -35.60 3.18 22.58
C THR A 406 -36.07 1.93 23.34
N SER A 407 -35.96 0.76 22.72
CA SER A 407 -36.35 -0.51 23.34
C SER A 407 -35.92 -1.73 22.52
N LEU A 408 -35.66 -2.85 23.20
CA LEU A 408 -35.63 -4.19 22.61
C LEU A 408 -37.04 -4.81 22.76
N PRO A 409 -37.84 -4.96 21.68
CA PRO A 409 -39.13 -5.61 21.76
C PRO A 409 -38.93 -7.08 22.17
N GLY A 410 -39.52 -7.47 23.31
CA GLY A 410 -39.56 -8.87 23.77
C GLY A 410 -38.60 -9.26 24.89
N TRP A 411 -37.75 -8.36 25.40
CA TRP A 411 -37.00 -8.59 26.64
C TRP A 411 -37.71 -7.93 27.83
N SER A 412 -38.92 -8.42 28.16
CA SER A 412 -39.46 -8.24 29.51
C SER A 412 -38.61 -9.08 30.47
N LEU A 413 -37.74 -8.45 31.25
CA LEU A 413 -37.14 -8.99 32.47
C LEU A 413 -36.45 -10.37 32.35
N PHE A 414 -35.27 -10.41 31.75
CA PHE A 414 -34.17 -11.15 32.38
C PHE A 414 -33.24 -10.11 32.99
N SER A 415 -33.39 -9.89 34.30
CA SER A 415 -32.36 -9.22 35.09
C SER A 415 -31.05 -9.98 34.92
N PHE A 416 -30.08 -9.37 34.24
CA PHE A 416 -28.68 -9.76 34.37
C PHE A 416 -28.24 -9.40 35.80
N ARG A 417 -28.56 -10.24 36.78
CA ARG A 417 -27.70 -10.47 37.94
C ARG A 417 -26.73 -11.57 37.54
N GLY A 418 -25.73 -11.20 36.73
CA GLY A 418 -24.51 -11.99 36.67
C GLY A 418 -23.74 -11.70 37.93
N SER A 419 -23.88 -12.57 38.94
CA SER A 419 -22.78 -12.76 39.89
C SER A 419 -21.57 -13.20 39.08
N ALA A 420 -20.47 -12.48 39.28
CA ALA A 420 -19.17 -12.96 38.91
C ALA A 420 -18.86 -14.19 39.77
N ASP A 421 -19.26 -15.37 39.30
CA ASP A 421 -18.69 -16.62 39.75
C ASP A 421 -17.51 -16.94 38.84
N LEU A 422 -16.37 -16.35 39.21
CA LEU A 422 -15.06 -16.92 38.96
C LEU A 422 -14.96 -18.25 39.70
N VAL A 423 -14.86 -19.39 39.01
CA VAL A 423 -14.12 -20.56 39.51
C VAL A 423 -13.79 -21.51 38.33
N PRO A 424 -12.62 -22.18 38.31
CA PRO A 424 -11.24 -21.70 38.40
C PRO A 424 -10.52 -21.69 37.03
#